data_AF-A0A318CRP8-F1
#
_entry.id   AF-A0A318CRP8-F1
#
_cell.length_a   1.000
_cell.length_b   1.000
_cell.length_c   1.000
_cell.angle_alpha   90.00
_cell.angle_beta   90.00
_cell.angle_gamma   90.00
#
_symmetry.space_group_name_H-M   'P 1'
#
loop_
_entity.id
_entity.type
_entity.pdbx_description
1 polymer ?
#
loop_
_entity_poly.entity_id
_entity_poly.type
_entity_poly.pdbx_seq_one_letter_code
_entity_poly.pdbx_strand_id
1 'polypeptide(L)'
;MRKVIDLQMKFGQVSIANIEFDLRSRDEIPKLLQGLQQIHCNPEIREQVFKILEGIIPEDTDSDNGRPGMDLWKILVLGTLRLCCNWDYDKLMEIANNHRILRQMLGHGIMDQDYNYALQTLKDNVSLFTPEVLDKINQVVVKYGHKLVGKKDGEDLKGSCDSFVVETDVHHPTDINLLLDAIRKAIILIMRLCGQLNIGGWRQGLNNLRKIKRYFRKAQQMKRSTSKNQEKKAKREQLIIKAHIAYIELVQSFLDKIKESIAAI
;
A
#
# COMPACT_ATOMS: atom_id res chain seq x y z
N MET A 1 -10.14 -0.06 33.70
CA MET A 1 -11.44 0.27 33.05
C MET A 1 -11.28 0.86 31.66
N ARG A 2 -11.91 0.29 30.61
CA ARG A 2 -11.98 0.89 29.27
C ARG A 2 -13.44 1.13 28.89
N LYS A 3 -13.74 2.28 28.30
CA LYS A 3 -15.07 2.61 27.78
C LYS A 3 -15.01 2.64 26.25
N VAL A 4 -16.15 2.39 25.60
CA VAL A 4 -16.21 2.50 24.13
C VAL A 4 -16.03 3.96 23.71
N ILE A 5 -16.85 4.85 24.25
CA ILE A 5 -16.76 6.29 24.10
C ILE A 5 -17.42 6.95 25.32
N ASP A 6 -16.96 8.12 25.73
CA ASP A 6 -17.70 8.94 26.68
C ASP A 6 -18.84 9.65 25.95
N LEU A 7 -20.09 9.30 26.29
CA LEU A 7 -21.27 9.90 25.68
C LEU A 7 -21.50 11.33 26.18
N GLN A 8 -20.94 11.70 27.33
CA GLN A 8 -21.05 13.05 27.85
C GLN A 8 -19.97 13.94 27.22
N MET A 9 -20.42 14.96 26.49
CA MET A 9 -19.49 15.94 25.91
C MET A 9 -18.83 16.77 27.00
N LYS A 10 -17.52 16.99 26.85
CA LYS A 10 -16.74 17.89 27.70
C LYS A 10 -16.82 19.33 27.18
N PHE A 11 -16.57 20.29 28.06
CA PHE A 11 -16.54 21.70 27.68
C PHE A 11 -15.51 21.97 26.58
N GLY A 12 -15.94 22.65 25.52
CA GLY A 12 -15.10 22.98 24.37
C GLY A 12 -14.88 21.84 23.36
N GLN A 13 -15.54 20.70 23.53
CA GLN A 13 -15.54 19.61 22.55
C GLN A 13 -16.52 19.91 21.40
N VAL A 14 -16.12 19.55 20.18
CA VAL A 14 -17.02 19.56 19.01
C VAL A 14 -17.65 18.18 18.88
N SER A 15 -18.97 18.12 18.72
CA SER A 15 -19.67 16.86 18.42
C SER A 15 -19.11 16.24 17.15
N ILE A 16 -18.87 14.92 17.13
CA ILE A 16 -18.36 14.21 15.96
C ILE A 16 -19.24 14.48 14.73
N ALA A 17 -20.55 14.60 14.89
CA ALA A 17 -21.49 14.90 13.81
C ALA A 17 -21.29 16.29 13.19
N ASN A 18 -20.70 17.24 13.93
CA ASN A 18 -20.51 18.63 13.51
C ASN A 18 -19.06 18.91 13.05
N ILE A 19 -18.21 17.88 12.94
CA ILE A 19 -16.86 18.05 12.40
C ILE A 19 -16.97 18.32 10.90
N GLU A 20 -16.40 19.44 10.45
CA GLU A 20 -16.39 19.84 9.05
C GLU A 20 -15.12 19.37 8.36
N PHE A 21 -15.25 18.94 7.10
CA PHE A 21 -14.16 18.44 6.26
C PHE A 21 -14.11 19.21 4.95
N ASP A 22 -12.88 19.47 4.46
CA ASP A 22 -12.69 20.02 3.12
C ASP A 22 -12.86 18.91 2.06
N LEU A 23 -13.96 18.98 1.31
CA LEU A 23 -14.30 18.04 0.23
C LEU A 23 -13.32 18.13 -0.96
N ARG A 24 -12.55 19.21 -1.09
CA ARG A 24 -11.53 19.37 -2.14
C ARG A 24 -10.18 18.78 -1.73
N SER A 25 -10.03 18.37 -0.47
CA SER A 25 -8.77 17.82 0.00
C SER A 25 -8.43 16.55 -0.77
N ARG A 26 -7.22 16.51 -1.30
CA ARG A 26 -6.67 15.31 -1.94
C ARG A 26 -6.12 14.32 -0.93
N ASP A 27 -5.79 14.80 0.26
CA ASP A 27 -5.26 14.04 1.38
C ASP A 27 -6.24 12.94 1.83
N GLU A 28 -5.69 11.84 2.31
CA GLU A 28 -6.42 10.67 2.79
C GLU A 28 -7.11 10.90 4.15
N ILE A 29 -6.56 11.74 5.03
CA ILE A 29 -7.06 11.93 6.40
C ILE A 29 -8.50 12.44 6.40
N PRO A 30 -8.88 13.54 5.69
CA PRO A 30 -10.24 14.05 5.75
C PRO A 30 -11.28 13.05 5.23
N LYS A 31 -10.93 12.30 4.17
CA LYS A 31 -11.82 11.27 3.58
C LYS A 31 -12.06 10.13 4.54
N LEU A 32 -11.01 9.66 5.20
CA LEU A 32 -11.09 8.59 6.20
C LEU A 32 -11.89 9.02 7.42
N LEU A 33 -11.60 10.21 7.95
CA LEU A 33 -12.33 10.78 9.08
C LEU A 33 -13.81 11.03 8.76
N GLN A 34 -14.14 11.41 7.53
CA GLN A 34 -15.53 11.51 7.09
C GLN A 34 -16.24 10.14 7.10
N GLY A 35 -15.57 9.07 6.68
CA GLY A 35 -16.09 7.71 6.80
C GLY A 35 -16.35 7.31 8.26
N LEU A 36 -15.42 7.61 9.16
CA LEU A 36 -15.59 7.38 10.60
C LEU A 36 -16.72 8.24 11.20
N GLN A 37 -16.87 9.49 10.76
CA GLN A 37 -18.01 10.34 11.14
C GLN A 37 -19.33 9.68 10.72
N GLN A 38 -19.44 9.16 9.50
CA GLN A 38 -20.66 8.49 9.03
C GLN A 38 -20.99 7.24 9.86
N ILE A 39 -19.97 6.44 10.19
CA ILE A 39 -20.13 5.28 11.09
C ILE A 39 -20.66 5.72 12.45
N HIS A 40 -20.08 6.78 13.03
CA HIS A 40 -20.50 7.30 14.34
C HIS A 40 -21.91 7.90 14.34
N CYS A 41 -22.31 8.55 13.24
CA CYS A 41 -23.61 9.22 13.14
C CYS A 41 -24.76 8.26 12.85
N ASN A 42 -24.49 7.07 12.29
CA ASN A 42 -25.49 6.05 12.06
C ASN A 42 -25.63 5.14 13.30
N PRO A 43 -26.75 5.17 14.04
CA PRO A 43 -26.87 4.41 15.29
C PRO A 43 -26.74 2.90 15.13
N GLU A 44 -27.35 2.33 14.08
CA GLU A 44 -27.35 0.89 13.82
C GLU A 44 -25.93 0.38 13.54
N ILE A 45 -25.19 1.10 12.68
CA ILE A 45 -23.81 0.75 12.33
C ILE A 45 -22.87 1.00 13.51
N ARG A 46 -23.06 2.12 14.22
CA ARG A 46 -22.27 2.44 15.42
C ARG A 46 -22.39 1.34 16.46
N GLU A 47 -23.59 0.86 16.75
CA GLU A 47 -23.81 -0.19 17.75
C GLU A 47 -23.12 -1.51 17.34
N GLN A 48 -23.24 -1.90 16.06
CA GLN A 48 -22.54 -3.08 15.54
C GLN A 48 -21.02 -2.96 15.68
N VAL A 49 -20.45 -1.81 15.32
CA VAL A 49 -19.00 -1.56 15.44
C VAL A 49 -18.58 -1.54 16.90
N PHE A 50 -19.34 -0.88 17.78
CA PHE A 50 -19.03 -0.78 19.21
C PHE A 50 -19.04 -2.14 19.89
N LYS A 51 -20.01 -2.99 19.56
CA LYS A 51 -20.06 -4.38 20.04
C LYS A 51 -18.83 -5.20 19.62
N ILE A 52 -18.31 -4.96 18.41
CA ILE A 52 -17.08 -5.62 17.95
C ILE A 52 -15.87 -5.08 18.73
N LEU A 53 -15.81 -3.76 18.96
CA LEU A 53 -14.72 -3.13 19.71
C LEU A 53 -14.66 -3.58 21.17
N GLU A 54 -15.80 -3.84 21.82
CA GLU A 54 -15.84 -4.36 23.19
C GLU A 54 -15.09 -5.70 23.31
N GLY A 55 -15.13 -6.53 22.27
CA GLY A 55 -14.38 -7.78 22.19
C GLY A 55 -12.87 -7.64 22.01
N ILE A 56 -12.33 -6.41 21.94
CA ILE A 56 -10.88 -6.15 21.94
C ILE A 56 -10.28 -6.37 23.34
N ILE A 57 -11.08 -6.17 24.38
CA ILE A 57 -10.61 -6.29 25.76
C ILE A 57 -10.40 -7.79 26.07
N PRO A 58 -9.18 -8.22 26.49
CA PRO A 58 -8.95 -9.62 26.85
C PRO A 58 -9.88 -10.07 27.97
N GLU A 59 -10.41 -11.29 27.88
CA GLU A 59 -11.38 -11.85 28.85
C GLU A 59 -10.82 -11.89 30.28
N ASP A 60 -9.51 -12.04 30.44
CA ASP A 60 -8.82 -12.05 31.75
C ASP A 60 -8.64 -10.65 32.37
N THR A 61 -9.10 -9.58 31.70
CA THR A 61 -8.97 -8.21 32.19
C THR A 61 -10.27 -7.73 32.81
N ASP A 62 -10.27 -7.51 34.12
CA ASP A 62 -11.38 -6.89 34.84
C ASP A 62 -11.64 -5.46 34.32
N SER A 63 -12.80 -5.27 33.68
CA SER A 63 -13.21 -3.99 33.11
C SER A 63 -13.57 -2.94 34.18
N ASP A 64 -13.87 -3.37 35.41
CA ASP A 64 -14.38 -2.52 36.49
C ASP A 64 -13.31 -2.16 37.53
N ASN A 65 -12.08 -2.67 37.36
CA ASN A 65 -10.97 -2.40 38.26
C ASN A 65 -9.76 -1.76 37.53
N GLY A 66 -8.91 -1.06 38.28
CA GLY A 66 -7.65 -0.48 37.82
C GLY A 66 -7.73 0.85 37.07
N ARG A 67 -6.57 1.30 36.54
CA ARG A 67 -6.42 2.60 35.86
C ARG A 67 -7.29 2.66 34.60
N PRO A 68 -7.92 3.82 34.29
CA PRO A 68 -8.64 3.98 33.03
C PRO A 68 -7.68 3.86 31.83
N GLY A 69 -8.03 3.00 30.88
CA GLY A 69 -7.34 2.83 29.61
C GLY A 69 -7.83 3.83 28.55
N MET A 70 -7.25 3.76 27.36
CA MET A 70 -7.73 4.55 26.22
C MET A 70 -9.12 4.07 25.78
N ASP A 71 -10.00 5.01 25.40
CA ASP A 71 -11.33 4.70 24.88
C ASP A 71 -11.24 3.89 23.58
N LEU A 72 -12.12 2.90 23.40
CA LEU A 72 -12.07 2.00 22.23
C LEU A 72 -12.33 2.75 20.92
N TRP A 73 -13.12 3.83 20.94
CA TRP A 73 -13.29 4.74 19.81
C TRP A 73 -11.97 5.36 19.37
N LYS A 74 -11.14 5.82 20.32
CA LYS A 74 -9.81 6.38 20.00
C LYS A 74 -8.90 5.32 19.39
N ILE A 75 -8.96 4.08 19.91
CA ILE A 75 -8.21 2.94 19.35
C ILE A 75 -8.64 2.67 17.91
N LEU A 76 -9.95 2.64 17.61
CA LEU A 76 -10.46 2.48 16.25
C LEU A 76 -9.97 3.58 15.32
N VAL A 77 -10.13 4.86 15.70
CA VAL A 77 -9.74 6.01 14.87
C VAL A 77 -8.24 5.97 14.56
N LEU A 78 -7.40 5.78 15.59
CA LEU A 78 -5.94 5.76 15.46
C LEU A 78 -5.45 4.53 14.71
N GLY A 79 -6.03 3.36 14.98
CA GLY A 79 -5.70 2.11 14.28
C GLY A 79 -6.04 2.18 12.79
N THR A 80 -7.22 2.72 12.46
CA THR A 80 -7.65 2.89 11.06
C THR A 80 -6.74 3.87 10.32
N LEU A 81 -6.42 5.02 10.92
CA LEU A 81 -5.48 5.98 10.32
C LEU A 81 -4.09 5.40 10.10
N ARG A 82 -3.55 4.72 11.12
CA ARG A 82 -2.23 4.11 11.03
C ARG A 82 -2.14 3.15 9.84
N LEU A 83 -3.17 2.33 9.65
CA LEU A 83 -3.21 1.34 8.57
C LEU A 83 -3.46 1.98 7.20
N CYS A 84 -4.51 2.78 7.07
CA CYS A 84 -4.91 3.35 5.78
C CYS A 84 -3.91 4.38 5.26
N CYS A 85 -3.25 5.12 6.14
CA CYS A 85 -2.22 6.09 5.77
C CYS A 85 -0.80 5.52 5.82
N ASN A 86 -0.64 4.23 6.14
CA ASN A 86 0.65 3.53 6.26
C ASN A 86 1.66 4.25 7.16
N TRP A 87 1.22 4.65 8.37
CA TRP A 87 2.06 5.36 9.33
C TRP A 87 2.76 4.42 10.31
N ASP A 88 3.98 4.77 10.70
CA ASP A 88 4.61 4.24 11.91
C ASP A 88 4.01 4.89 13.18
N TYR A 89 4.45 4.43 14.35
CA TYR A 89 3.92 4.94 15.63
C TYR A 89 4.37 6.37 15.94
N ASP A 90 5.54 6.78 15.45
CA ASP A 90 6.07 8.13 15.66
C ASP A 90 5.26 9.14 14.85
N LYS A 91 4.98 8.84 13.57
CA LYS A 91 4.10 9.64 12.72
C LYS A 91 2.67 9.69 13.25
N LEU A 92 2.15 8.55 13.72
CA LEU A 92 0.83 8.50 14.35
C LEU A 92 0.76 9.41 15.58
N MET A 93 1.79 9.40 16.44
CA MET A 93 1.86 10.24 17.63
C MET A 93 1.87 11.72 17.27
N GLU A 94 2.73 12.11 16.32
CA GLU A 94 2.87 13.49 15.87
C GLU A 94 1.53 14.02 15.33
N ILE A 95 0.85 13.25 14.48
CA ILE A 95 -0.43 13.65 13.91
C ILE A 95 -1.55 13.62 14.95
N ALA A 96 -1.59 12.64 15.85
CA ALA A 96 -2.60 12.57 16.93
C ALA A 96 -2.50 13.76 17.91
N ASN A 97 -1.30 14.28 18.15
CA ASN A 97 -1.06 15.39 19.06
C ASN A 97 -1.26 16.76 18.40
N ASN A 98 -1.06 16.89 17.09
CA ASN A 98 -1.02 18.20 16.43
C ASN A 98 -2.14 18.45 15.42
N HIS A 99 -2.73 17.41 14.83
CA HIS A 99 -3.73 17.59 13.77
C HIS A 99 -5.12 17.92 14.33
N ARG A 100 -5.54 19.18 14.18
CA ARG A 100 -6.78 19.74 14.76
C ARG A 100 -8.02 18.87 14.52
N ILE A 101 -8.30 18.48 13.29
CA ILE A 101 -9.51 17.72 12.94
C ILE A 101 -9.46 16.30 13.53
N LEU A 102 -8.26 15.71 13.59
CA LEU A 102 -8.09 14.40 14.21
C LEU A 102 -8.33 14.50 15.72
N ARG A 103 -7.78 15.54 16.37
CA ARG A 103 -8.03 15.79 17.79
C ARG A 103 -9.52 15.93 18.10
N GLN A 104 -10.27 16.65 17.27
CA GLN A 104 -11.73 16.74 17.38
C GLN A 104 -12.39 15.35 17.27
N MET A 105 -11.98 14.52 16.31
CA MET A 105 -12.50 13.15 16.15
C MET A 105 -12.18 12.25 17.36
N LEU A 106 -11.04 12.47 18.02
CA LEU A 106 -10.63 11.78 19.24
C LEU A 106 -11.31 12.33 20.50
N GLY A 107 -12.18 13.34 20.36
CA GLY A 107 -12.93 13.94 21.46
C GLY A 107 -12.15 14.96 22.30
N HIS A 108 -11.02 15.46 21.80
CA HIS A 108 -10.30 16.55 22.45
C HIS A 108 -11.00 17.89 22.20
N GLY A 109 -11.25 18.62 23.29
CA GLY A 109 -11.80 19.97 23.26
C GLY A 109 -10.72 21.05 23.30
N ILE A 110 -11.17 22.30 23.32
CA ILE A 110 -10.30 23.48 23.48
C ILE A 110 -9.49 23.41 24.79
N MET A 111 -10.06 22.81 25.84
CA MET A 111 -9.41 22.68 27.15
C MET A 111 -8.32 21.59 27.19
N ASP A 112 -8.27 20.72 26.19
CA ASP A 112 -7.31 19.60 26.15
C ASP A 112 -6.06 19.95 25.33
N GLN A 113 -5.79 21.23 25.02
CA GLN A 113 -4.66 21.63 24.16
C GLN A 113 -3.30 21.15 24.68
N ASP A 114 -3.10 21.14 26.00
CA ASP A 114 -1.85 20.69 26.63
C ASP A 114 -1.76 19.16 26.75
N TYR A 115 -2.84 18.42 26.48
CA TYR A 115 -2.83 16.98 26.50
C TYR A 115 -2.11 16.43 25.27
N ASN A 116 -1.11 15.56 25.50
CA ASN A 116 -0.41 14.84 24.45
C ASN A 116 -0.38 13.34 24.75
N TYR A 117 -0.62 12.53 23.72
CA TYR A 117 -0.41 11.09 23.75
C TYR A 117 1.09 10.78 23.81
N ALA A 118 1.47 9.91 24.74
CA ALA A 118 2.80 9.32 24.77
C ALA A 118 2.91 8.15 23.78
N LEU A 119 4.09 7.98 23.19
CA LEU A 119 4.35 6.93 22.18
C LEU A 119 3.99 5.53 22.68
N GLN A 120 4.38 5.21 23.92
CA GLN A 120 4.12 3.90 24.51
C GLN A 120 2.61 3.66 24.70
N THR A 121 1.87 4.69 25.11
CA THR A 121 0.40 4.61 25.23
C THR A 121 -0.25 4.29 23.89
N LEU A 122 0.24 4.87 22.79
CA LEU A 122 -0.27 4.55 21.45
C LEU A 122 0.07 3.11 21.06
N LYS A 123 1.31 2.67 21.27
CA LYS A 123 1.73 1.29 20.99
C LYS A 123 0.88 0.28 21.73
N ASP A 124 0.71 0.46 23.03
CA ASP A 124 0.01 -0.51 23.89
C ASP A 124 -1.49 -0.59 23.59
N ASN A 125 -2.12 0.50 23.15
CA ASN A 125 -3.57 0.52 22.91
C ASN A 125 -3.94 0.27 21.44
N VAL A 126 -3.20 0.81 20.49
CA VAL A 126 -3.48 0.61 19.05
C VAL A 126 -3.10 -0.80 18.61
N SER A 127 -2.13 -1.46 19.26
CA SER A 127 -1.81 -2.87 18.98
C SER A 127 -2.94 -3.85 19.32
N LEU A 128 -3.89 -3.45 20.17
CA LEU A 128 -5.09 -4.22 20.46
C LEU A 128 -6.06 -4.25 19.26
N PHE A 129 -5.90 -3.35 18.30
CA PHE A 129 -6.68 -3.33 17.07
C PHE A 129 -6.13 -4.36 16.07
N THR A 130 -6.40 -5.64 16.35
CA THR A 130 -5.86 -6.76 15.58
C THR A 130 -6.49 -6.88 14.18
N PRO A 131 -5.83 -7.60 13.24
CA PRO A 131 -6.38 -7.84 11.92
C PRO A 131 -7.77 -8.49 11.93
N GLU A 132 -8.05 -9.36 12.89
CA GLU A 132 -9.34 -10.06 13.01
C GLU A 132 -10.46 -9.10 13.44
N VAL A 133 -10.16 -8.18 14.35
CA VAL A 133 -11.09 -7.14 14.77
C VAL A 133 -11.35 -6.17 13.62
N LEU A 134 -10.28 -5.76 12.93
CA LEU A 134 -10.38 -4.92 11.74
C LEU A 134 -11.25 -5.56 10.66
N ASP A 135 -11.06 -6.85 10.37
CA ASP A 135 -11.86 -7.54 9.35
C ASP A 135 -13.35 -7.56 9.73
N LYS A 136 -13.68 -7.90 10.99
CA LYS A 136 -15.09 -7.86 11.46
C LYS A 136 -15.72 -6.48 11.26
N ILE A 137 -15.01 -5.41 11.61
CA ILE A 137 -15.48 -4.04 11.41
C ILE A 137 -15.60 -3.72 9.91
N ASN A 138 -14.60 -4.12 9.12
CA ASN A 138 -14.58 -3.91 7.69
C ASN A 138 -15.79 -4.56 7.00
N GLN A 139 -16.18 -5.78 7.39
CA GLN A 139 -17.39 -6.43 6.86
C GLN A 139 -18.66 -5.61 7.13
N VAL A 140 -18.79 -5.01 8.32
CA VAL A 140 -19.93 -4.13 8.66
C VAL A 140 -19.90 -2.86 7.80
N VAL A 141 -18.74 -2.21 7.73
CA VAL A 141 -18.57 -0.94 7.00
C VAL A 141 -18.77 -1.12 5.50
N VAL A 142 -18.24 -2.19 4.90
CA VAL A 142 -18.40 -2.49 3.47
C VAL A 142 -19.86 -2.77 3.13
N LYS A 143 -20.56 -3.60 3.92
CA LYS A 143 -21.99 -3.86 3.73
C LYS A 143 -22.82 -2.57 3.81
N TYR A 144 -22.50 -1.69 4.75
CA TYR A 144 -23.15 -0.39 4.84
C TYR A 144 -22.83 0.50 3.63
N GLY A 145 -21.56 0.54 3.20
CA GLY A 145 -21.11 1.27 2.02
C GLY A 145 -21.83 0.82 0.74
N HIS A 146 -22.05 -0.48 0.56
CA HIS A 146 -22.84 -1.01 -0.57
C HIS A 146 -24.26 -0.44 -0.61
N LYS A 147 -24.95 -0.41 0.54
CA LYS A 147 -26.30 0.18 0.65
C LYS A 147 -26.30 1.67 0.30
N LEU A 148 -25.28 2.41 0.73
CA LEU A 148 -25.17 3.85 0.51
C LEU A 148 -24.89 4.22 -0.95
N VAL A 149 -24.05 3.45 -1.64
CA VAL A 149 -23.70 3.69 -3.05
C VAL A 149 -24.82 3.24 -4.01
N GLY A 150 -25.83 2.52 -3.52
CA GLY A 150 -27.03 2.17 -4.30
C GLY A 150 -26.78 1.12 -5.40
N LYS A 151 -25.69 0.35 -5.30
CA LYS A 151 -25.48 -0.78 -6.21
C LYS A 151 -26.35 -1.96 -5.82
N LYS A 152 -26.90 -2.65 -6.82
CA LYS A 152 -27.70 -3.86 -6.62
C LYS A 152 -26.84 -4.98 -6.07
N ASP A 153 -27.43 -5.85 -5.25
CA ASP A 153 -26.80 -7.10 -4.81
C ASP A 153 -26.34 -7.90 -6.03
N GLY A 154 -25.04 -8.22 -6.09
CA GLY A 154 -24.41 -8.96 -7.19
C GLY A 154 -23.67 -8.10 -8.24
N GLU A 155 -23.71 -6.76 -8.16
CA GLU A 155 -22.85 -5.91 -8.98
C GLU A 155 -21.52 -5.61 -8.27
N ASP A 156 -20.41 -6.02 -8.91
CA ASP A 156 -19.07 -5.77 -8.37
C ASP A 156 -18.80 -4.25 -8.20
N LEU A 157 -18.30 -3.88 -7.03
CA LEU A 157 -17.66 -2.58 -6.82
C LEU A 157 -16.32 -2.59 -7.56
N LYS A 158 -16.28 -1.93 -8.72
CA LYS A 158 -15.03 -1.59 -9.39
C LYS A 158 -14.31 -0.48 -8.61
N GLY A 159 -13.60 -0.87 -7.56
CA GLY A 159 -12.67 -0.02 -6.84
C GLY A 159 -11.27 -0.16 -7.42
N SER A 160 -10.59 0.97 -7.64
CA SER A 160 -9.14 0.98 -7.82
C SER A 160 -8.51 1.21 -6.46
N CYS A 161 -7.88 0.20 -5.88
CA CYS A 161 -7.01 0.39 -4.73
C CYS A 161 -5.56 0.39 -5.21
N ASP A 162 -4.82 1.45 -4.90
CA ASP A 162 -3.36 1.42 -4.96
C ASP A 162 -2.87 0.51 -3.83
N SER A 163 -2.96 -0.81 -4.03
CA SER A 163 -2.31 -1.75 -3.14
C SER A 163 -0.81 -1.68 -3.38
N PHE A 164 -0.01 -1.88 -2.33
CA PHE A 164 1.39 -2.22 -2.51
C PHE A 164 1.48 -3.37 -3.52
N VAL A 165 2.39 -3.24 -4.48
CA VAL A 165 2.72 -4.36 -5.35
C VAL A 165 3.22 -5.47 -4.42
N VAL A 166 2.38 -6.48 -4.19
CA VAL A 166 2.77 -7.78 -3.60
C VAL A 166 4.11 -8.14 -4.21
N GLU A 167 5.07 -8.65 -3.43
CA GLU A 167 6.40 -9.10 -3.87
C GLU A 167 6.36 -9.80 -5.24
N THR A 168 6.31 -9.02 -6.31
CA THR A 168 6.86 -9.42 -7.59
C THR A 168 8.32 -9.57 -7.29
N ASP A 169 8.93 -10.60 -7.84
CA ASP A 169 10.36 -10.86 -7.77
C ASP A 169 11.12 -9.67 -8.42
N VAL A 170 11.18 -8.54 -7.70
CA VAL A 170 11.80 -7.31 -8.12
C VAL A 170 13.27 -7.53 -7.89
N HIS A 171 13.91 -8.12 -8.90
CA HIS A 171 15.35 -8.29 -8.91
C HIS A 171 16.04 -6.93 -8.73
N HIS A 172 17.20 -6.92 -8.05
CA HIS A 172 18.01 -5.71 -7.90
C HIS A 172 18.18 -4.99 -9.27
N PRO A 173 17.88 -3.69 -9.37
CA PRO A 173 17.97 -2.97 -10.63
C PRO A 173 19.43 -2.90 -11.07
N THR A 174 19.76 -3.59 -12.15
CA THR A 174 21.03 -3.42 -12.88
C THR A 174 20.69 -3.05 -14.31
N ASP A 175 21.57 -2.33 -15.01
CA ASP A 175 21.28 -1.87 -16.37
C ASP A 175 20.93 -3.04 -17.31
N ILE A 176 21.58 -4.19 -17.14
CA ILE A 176 21.27 -5.39 -17.92
C ILE A 176 19.91 -6.01 -17.58
N ASN A 177 19.44 -5.89 -16.32
CA ASN A 177 18.11 -6.33 -15.89
C ASN A 177 17.03 -5.41 -16.48
N LEU A 178 17.21 -4.10 -16.35
CA LEU A 178 16.29 -3.11 -16.91
C LEU A 178 16.18 -3.27 -18.43
N LEU A 179 17.31 -3.50 -19.12
CA LEU A 179 17.32 -3.77 -20.55
C LEU A 179 16.54 -5.05 -20.91
N LEU A 180 16.68 -6.12 -20.12
CA LEU A 180 15.95 -7.37 -20.34
C LEU A 180 14.44 -7.16 -20.18
N ASP A 181 14.02 -6.43 -19.17
CA ASP A 181 12.60 -6.16 -18.93
C ASP A 181 12.00 -5.28 -20.03
N ALA A 182 12.71 -4.23 -20.43
CA ALA A 182 12.31 -3.36 -21.53
C ALA A 182 12.16 -4.14 -22.84
N ILE A 183 13.19 -4.88 -23.27
CA ILE A 183 13.14 -5.61 -24.55
C ILE A 183 12.11 -6.74 -24.53
N ARG A 184 11.94 -7.41 -23.38
CA ARG A 184 10.91 -8.45 -23.23
C ARG A 184 9.52 -7.88 -23.46
N LYS A 185 9.21 -6.72 -22.86
CA LYS A 185 7.93 -6.05 -23.03
C LYS A 185 7.75 -5.55 -24.46
N ALA A 186 8.77 -4.94 -25.06
CA ALA A 186 8.72 -4.46 -26.43
C ALA A 186 8.41 -5.59 -27.43
N ILE A 187 9.09 -6.74 -27.31
CA ILE A 187 8.85 -7.92 -28.16
C ILE A 187 7.43 -8.48 -27.95
N ILE A 188 6.95 -8.59 -26.72
CA ILE A 188 5.59 -9.10 -26.45
C ILE A 188 4.53 -8.19 -27.07
N LEU A 189 4.70 -6.87 -26.95
CA LEU A 189 3.76 -5.89 -27.50
C LEU A 189 3.74 -5.91 -29.02
N ILE A 190 4.90 -5.90 -29.69
CA ILE A 190 4.94 -5.93 -31.16
C ILE A 190 4.42 -7.26 -31.71
N MET A 191 4.69 -8.39 -31.04
CA MET A 191 4.15 -9.69 -31.44
C MET A 191 2.62 -9.69 -31.43
N ARG A 192 2.02 -9.12 -30.37
CA ARG A 192 0.57 -9.01 -30.26
C ARG A 192 0.00 -8.09 -31.33
N LEU A 193 0.63 -6.94 -31.55
CA LEU A 193 0.18 -5.94 -32.52
C LEU A 193 0.25 -6.48 -33.96
N CYS A 194 1.40 -7.02 -34.37
CA CYS A 194 1.56 -7.66 -35.68
C CYS A 194 0.62 -8.85 -35.86
N GLY A 195 0.35 -9.62 -34.79
CA GLY A 195 -0.63 -10.70 -34.81
C GLY A 195 -2.07 -10.21 -35.08
N GLN A 196 -2.46 -9.06 -34.52
CA GLN A 196 -3.77 -8.46 -34.77
C GLN A 196 -3.89 -7.88 -36.19
N LEU A 197 -2.80 -7.34 -36.73
CA LEU A 197 -2.76 -6.73 -38.07
C LEU A 197 -2.41 -7.73 -39.19
N ASN A 198 -2.26 -9.02 -38.88
CA ASN A 198 -1.80 -10.07 -39.80
C ASN A 198 -0.46 -9.78 -40.48
N ILE A 199 0.42 -9.01 -39.83
CA ILE A 199 1.77 -8.70 -40.31
C ILE A 199 2.73 -9.82 -39.88
N GLY A 200 3.54 -10.31 -40.84
CA GLY A 200 4.53 -11.36 -40.61
C GLY A 200 5.75 -10.93 -39.80
N GLY A 201 6.75 -11.80 -39.69
CA GLY A 201 8.06 -11.46 -39.12
C GLY A 201 8.27 -11.72 -37.63
N TRP A 202 7.20 -11.88 -36.84
CA TRP A 202 7.26 -12.08 -35.38
C TRP A 202 6.84 -13.46 -34.87
N ARG A 203 6.56 -14.43 -35.77
CA ARG A 203 6.17 -15.80 -35.40
C ARG A 203 7.15 -16.49 -34.46
N GLN A 204 8.45 -16.19 -34.57
CA GLN A 204 9.51 -16.75 -33.70
C GLN A 204 9.84 -15.87 -32.47
N GLY A 205 9.01 -14.90 -32.11
CA GLY A 205 9.31 -13.95 -31.04
C GLY A 205 9.59 -14.61 -29.67
N LEU A 206 8.92 -15.72 -29.33
CA LEU A 206 9.22 -16.49 -28.12
C LEU A 206 10.64 -17.09 -28.13
N ASN A 207 11.11 -17.57 -29.29
CA ASN A 207 12.47 -18.09 -29.44
C ASN A 207 13.50 -16.96 -29.35
N ASN A 208 13.17 -15.77 -29.85
CA ASN A 208 14.00 -14.57 -29.72
C ASN A 208 14.17 -14.18 -28.24
N LEU A 209 13.09 -14.19 -27.46
CA LEU A 209 13.16 -13.96 -26.01
C LEU A 209 14.07 -14.96 -25.30
N ARG A 210 13.99 -16.25 -25.65
CA ARG A 210 14.90 -17.27 -25.11
C ARG A 210 16.36 -17.02 -25.50
N LYS A 211 16.62 -16.54 -26.72
CA LYS A 211 17.97 -16.15 -27.17
C LYS A 211 18.51 -14.97 -26.34
N ILE A 212 17.73 -13.90 -26.20
CA ILE A 212 18.10 -12.73 -25.39
C ILE A 212 18.39 -13.14 -23.94
N LYS A 213 17.51 -13.95 -23.32
CA LYS A 213 17.69 -14.42 -21.94
C LYS A 213 18.97 -15.24 -21.75
N ARG A 214 19.43 -16.00 -22.75
CA ARG A 214 20.70 -16.73 -22.69
C ARG A 214 21.90 -15.78 -22.65
N TYR A 215 21.90 -14.73 -23.47
CA TYR A 215 22.98 -13.74 -23.50
C TYR A 215 23.01 -12.91 -22.21
N PHE A 216 21.85 -12.48 -21.75
CA PHE A 216 21.68 -11.84 -20.45
C PHE A 216 22.26 -12.69 -19.31
N ARG A 217 21.88 -13.97 -19.20
CA ARG A 217 22.41 -14.88 -18.16
C ARG A 217 23.93 -15.03 -18.24
N LYS A 218 24.48 -15.10 -19.45
CA LYS A 218 25.92 -15.14 -19.66
C LYS A 218 26.59 -13.87 -19.12
N ALA A 219 26.06 -12.68 -19.40
CA ALA A 219 26.58 -11.44 -18.85
C ALA A 219 26.45 -11.38 -17.32
N GLN A 220 25.29 -11.74 -16.78
CA GLN A 220 24.97 -11.72 -15.35
C GLN A 220 25.87 -12.65 -14.52
N GLN A 221 26.19 -13.84 -15.02
CA GLN A 221 26.99 -14.83 -14.29
C GLN A 221 28.50 -14.55 -14.32
N MET A 222 28.95 -13.57 -15.12
CA MET A 222 30.38 -13.29 -15.29
C MET A 222 30.92 -12.48 -14.12
N LYS A 223 31.58 -13.18 -13.19
CA LYS A 223 32.25 -12.57 -12.03
C LYS A 223 33.68 -12.12 -12.36
N ARG A 224 34.11 -11.03 -11.70
CA ARG A 224 35.50 -10.54 -11.70
C ARG A 224 36.46 -11.59 -11.12
N SER A 225 37.70 -11.59 -11.59
CA SER A 225 38.74 -12.50 -11.10
C SER A 225 39.27 -12.06 -9.73
N THR A 226 39.46 -13.02 -8.82
CA THR A 226 40.10 -12.81 -7.51
C THR A 226 41.61 -13.11 -7.51
N SER A 227 42.18 -13.53 -8.64
CA SER A 227 43.60 -13.89 -8.75
C SER A 227 44.52 -12.69 -8.52
N LYS A 228 45.67 -12.87 -7.87
CA LYS A 228 46.69 -11.81 -7.69
C LYS A 228 47.46 -11.46 -8.98
N ASN A 229 47.40 -12.33 -10.00
CA ASN A 229 48.09 -12.10 -11.27
C ASN A 229 47.32 -11.09 -12.15
N GLN A 230 47.99 -10.01 -12.54
CA GLN A 230 47.40 -8.90 -13.31
C GLN A 230 46.93 -9.32 -14.71
N GLU A 231 47.68 -10.16 -15.43
CA GLU A 231 47.28 -10.63 -16.77
C GLU A 231 46.01 -11.46 -16.72
N LYS A 232 45.85 -12.30 -15.69
CA LYS A 232 44.64 -13.11 -15.49
C LYS A 232 43.43 -12.24 -15.15
N LYS A 233 43.62 -11.13 -14.43
CA LYS A 233 42.56 -10.14 -14.18
C LYS A 233 42.15 -9.44 -15.48
N ALA A 234 43.11 -8.94 -16.25
CA ALA A 234 42.86 -8.23 -17.51
C ALA A 234 42.13 -9.12 -18.53
N LYS A 235 42.57 -10.36 -18.72
CA LYS A 235 41.89 -11.34 -19.59
C LYS A 235 40.45 -11.59 -19.15
N ARG A 236 40.20 -11.69 -17.84
CA ARG A 236 38.85 -11.90 -17.30
C ARG A 236 37.95 -10.69 -17.52
N GLU A 237 38.49 -9.49 -17.34
CA GLU A 237 37.77 -8.24 -17.57
C GLU A 237 37.36 -8.07 -19.03
N GLN A 238 38.26 -8.34 -19.97
CA GLN A 238 37.94 -8.37 -21.41
C GLN A 238 36.80 -9.35 -21.74
N LEU A 239 36.77 -10.53 -21.10
CA LEU A 239 35.67 -11.48 -21.29
C LEU A 239 34.34 -10.97 -20.74
N ILE A 240 34.35 -10.25 -19.62
CA ILE A 240 33.14 -9.62 -19.05
C ILE A 240 32.62 -8.57 -20.03
N ILE A 241 33.48 -7.67 -20.50
CA ILE A 241 33.14 -6.61 -21.46
C ILE A 241 32.56 -7.24 -22.73
N LYS A 242 33.22 -8.25 -23.30
CA LYS A 242 32.75 -8.95 -24.51
C LYS A 242 31.38 -9.58 -24.32
N ALA A 243 31.08 -10.15 -23.15
CA ALA A 243 29.77 -10.72 -22.86
C ALA A 243 28.66 -9.64 -22.79
N HIS A 244 28.96 -8.47 -22.23
CA HIS A 244 28.02 -7.35 -22.15
C HIS A 244 27.78 -6.73 -23.53
N ILE A 245 28.85 -6.48 -24.31
CA ILE A 245 28.75 -5.97 -25.68
C ILE A 245 27.89 -6.90 -26.54
N ALA A 246 28.17 -8.21 -26.51
CA ALA A 246 27.39 -9.18 -27.29
C ALA A 246 25.90 -9.22 -26.89
N TYR A 247 25.58 -8.94 -25.62
CA TYR A 247 24.19 -8.81 -25.18
C TYR A 247 23.55 -7.52 -25.69
N ILE A 248 24.25 -6.39 -25.60
CA ILE A 248 23.77 -5.07 -26.08
C ILE A 248 23.54 -5.11 -27.58
N GLU A 249 24.49 -5.60 -28.37
CA GLU A 249 24.38 -5.72 -29.83
C GLU A 249 23.19 -6.61 -30.23
N LEU A 250 22.99 -7.72 -29.52
CA LEU A 250 21.85 -8.60 -29.76
C LEU A 250 20.53 -7.87 -29.48
N VAL A 251 20.41 -7.18 -28.36
CA VAL A 251 19.20 -6.42 -28.02
C VAL A 251 18.95 -5.30 -29.03
N GLN A 252 20.00 -4.58 -29.43
CA GLN A 252 19.94 -3.53 -30.45
C GLN A 252 19.37 -4.07 -31.76
N SER A 253 19.84 -5.22 -32.25
CA SER A 253 19.32 -5.84 -33.47
C SER A 253 17.80 -6.14 -33.41
N PHE A 254 17.29 -6.47 -32.22
CA PHE A 254 15.85 -6.66 -32.02
C PHE A 254 15.10 -5.34 -31.93
N LEU A 255 15.67 -4.31 -31.30
CA LEU A 255 15.06 -2.98 -31.27
C LEU A 255 14.93 -2.39 -32.67
N ASP A 256 15.95 -2.55 -33.51
CA ASP A 256 15.90 -2.06 -34.89
C ASP A 256 14.82 -2.79 -35.70
N LYS A 257 14.72 -4.12 -35.55
CA LYS A 257 13.61 -4.89 -36.12
C LYS A 257 12.22 -4.45 -35.61
N ILE A 258 12.10 -4.09 -34.33
CA ILE A 258 10.86 -3.56 -33.76
C ILE A 258 10.51 -2.22 -34.43
N LYS A 259 11.47 -1.32 -34.57
CA LYS A 259 11.27 -0.03 -35.24
C LYS A 259 10.82 -0.20 -36.68
N GLU A 260 11.45 -1.10 -37.43
CA GLU A 260 11.03 -1.45 -38.80
C GLU A 260 9.59 -1.96 -38.84
N SER A 261 9.21 -2.80 -37.87
CA SER A 261 7.85 -3.35 -37.80
C SER A 261 6.83 -2.28 -37.45
N ILE A 262 7.17 -1.34 -36.57
CA ILE A 262 6.31 -0.20 -36.23
C ILE A 262 6.15 0.73 -37.43
N ALA A 263 7.20 0.96 -38.21
CA ALA A 263 7.12 1.79 -39.42
C ALA A 263 6.29 1.15 -40.54
N ALA A 264 6.08 -0.18 -40.50
CA ALA A 264 5.26 -0.92 -41.44
C ALA A 264 3.77 -1.05 -41.02
N ILE A 265 3.41 -0.52 -39.84
CA ILE A 265 2.05 -0.48 -39.28
C ILE A 265 1.44 0.88 -39.57
#